data_AF-A0AAE4AL26-F1
#
_entry.id   AF-A0AAE4AL26-F1
#
_cell.length_a   1.000
_cell.length_b   1.000
_cell.length_c   1.000
_cell.angle_alpha   90.00
_cell.angle_beta   90.00
_cell.angle_gamma   90.00
#
_symmetry.space_group_name_H-M   'P 1'
#
loop_
_entity.id
_entity.type
_entity.pdbx_description
1 polymer ?
#
loop_
_entity_poly.entity_id
_entity_poly.type
_entity_poly.pdbx_seq_one_letter_code
_entity_poly.pdbx_strand_id
1 'polypeptide(L)'
;MNMSLKESCIIPGLVMAAIFFLIGFLFYRSNGKAANFLTGYNMKSAEERKKYDEKKMCKDYGKRMMLWPIPFFIGAVIDFIFPIKGILIAWVIWSGMFILLLIERHKRER
;
A
#
# COMPACT_ATOMS: atom_id res chain seq x y z
N MET A 1 -27.45 -1.48 15.98
CA MET A 1 -26.43 -0.64 16.64
C MET A 1 -26.09 0.49 15.67
N ASN A 2 -26.52 1.72 15.96
CA ASN A 2 -26.26 2.87 15.09
C ASN A 2 -24.94 3.51 15.51
N MET A 3 -23.90 3.30 14.72
CA MET A 3 -22.59 3.93 14.92
C MET A 3 -22.68 5.42 14.63
N SER A 4 -21.95 6.24 15.39
CA SER A 4 -21.83 7.67 15.14
C SER A 4 -21.12 7.93 13.79
N LEU A 5 -21.42 9.06 13.13
CA LEU A 5 -20.76 9.45 11.86
C LEU A 5 -19.22 9.51 12.01
N LYS A 6 -18.72 9.84 13.21
CA LYS A 6 -17.28 9.86 13.54
C LYS A 6 -16.70 8.43 13.54
N GLU A 7 -17.36 7.51 14.23
CA GLU A 7 -16.93 6.11 14.33
C GLU A 7 -16.99 5.42 12.97
N SER A 8 -17.99 5.78 12.17
CA SER A 8 -18.22 5.25 10.81
C SER A 8 -17.08 5.59 9.83
N CYS A 9 -16.33 6.67 10.04
CA CYS A 9 -15.24 7.07 9.16
C CYS A 9 -13.86 6.66 9.69
N ILE A 10 -13.65 6.69 11.01
CA ILE A 10 -12.35 6.39 11.63
C ILE A 10 -12.01 4.90 11.56
N ILE A 11 -12.98 4.03 11.88
CA ILE A 11 -12.74 2.57 11.94
C ILE A 11 -12.28 2.04 10.56
N PRO A 12 -12.98 2.33 9.43
CA PRO A 12 -12.52 1.89 8.13
C PRO A 12 -11.12 2.41 7.76
N GLY A 13 -10.80 3.66 8.11
CA GLY A 13 -9.47 4.24 7.87
C GLY A 13 -8.36 3.49 8.61
N LEU A 14 -8.57 3.14 9.88
CA LEU A 14 -7.62 2.37 10.68
C LEU A 14 -7.50 0.91 10.19
N VAL A 15 -8.61 0.28 9.77
CA VAL A 15 -8.59 -1.05 9.15
C VAL A 15 -7.76 -1.03 7.87
N MET A 16 -7.95 -0.03 7.01
CA MET A 16 -7.14 0.14 5.79
C MET A 16 -5.66 0.37 6.10
N ALA A 17 -5.34 1.19 7.10
CA ALA A 17 -3.98 1.41 7.57
C ALA A 17 -3.31 0.09 8.00
N ALA A 18 -4.01 -0.74 8.77
CA ALA A 18 -3.54 -2.06 9.18
C ALA A 18 -3.32 -2.99 7.97
N ILE A 19 -4.26 -3.05 7.02
CA ILE A 19 -4.15 -3.87 5.81
C ILE A 19 -2.92 -3.46 4.98
N PHE A 20 -2.74 -2.17 4.70
CA PHE A 20 -1.58 -1.71 3.93
C PHE A 20 -0.25 -1.98 4.62
N PHE A 21 -0.20 -1.79 5.94
CA PHE A 21 0.99 -2.15 6.71
C PHE A 21 1.30 -3.64 6.60
N LEU A 22 0.29 -4.50 6.79
CA LEU A 22 0.46 -5.95 6.71
C LEU A 22 0.90 -6.40 5.33
N ILE A 23 0.30 -5.88 4.26
CA ILE A 23 0.72 -6.17 2.88
C ILE A 23 2.19 -5.78 2.69
N GLY A 24 2.56 -4.55 3.06
CA GLY A 24 3.94 -4.08 2.93
C GLY A 24 4.92 -4.92 3.75
N PHE A 25 4.55 -5.29 4.96
CA PHE A 25 5.36 -6.13 5.83
C PHE A 25 5.54 -7.54 5.27
N LEU A 26 4.48 -8.15 4.74
CA LEU A 26 4.54 -9.47 4.10
C LEU A 26 5.43 -9.44 2.86
N PHE A 27 5.31 -8.41 2.01
CA PHE A 27 6.21 -8.20 0.89
C PHE A 27 7.66 -8.09 1.36
N TYR A 28 7.92 -7.24 2.36
CA TYR A 28 9.25 -7.01 2.92
C TYR A 28 9.91 -8.29 3.46
N ARG A 29 9.13 -9.16 4.11
CA ARG A 29 9.59 -10.41 4.73
C ARG A 29 9.58 -11.62 3.78
N SER A 30 8.98 -11.50 2.60
CA SER A 30 8.73 -12.65 1.70
C SER A 30 9.96 -13.35 1.13
N ASN A 31 11.16 -12.76 1.24
CA ASN A 31 12.38 -13.25 0.59
C ASN A 31 12.21 -13.48 -0.92
N GLY A 32 11.51 -12.58 -1.62
CA GLY A 32 11.30 -12.65 -3.07
C GLY A 32 10.03 -13.36 -3.49
N LYS A 33 9.46 -14.21 -2.63
CA LYS A 33 8.25 -14.98 -2.95
C LYS A 33 7.04 -14.11 -3.32
N ALA A 34 6.95 -12.91 -2.76
CA ALA A 34 5.84 -12.01 -3.04
C ALA A 34 5.88 -11.40 -4.45
N ALA A 35 6.99 -11.53 -5.19
CA ALA A 35 7.08 -11.07 -6.58
C ALA A 35 6.04 -11.76 -7.49
N ASN A 36 5.61 -12.98 -7.12
CA ASN A 36 4.53 -13.70 -7.81
C ASN A 36 3.16 -12.99 -7.75
N PHE A 37 2.95 -12.09 -6.78
CA PHE A 37 1.71 -11.32 -6.66
C PHE A 37 1.78 -9.98 -7.43
N LEU A 38 2.92 -9.64 -8.02
CA LEU A 38 3.06 -8.43 -8.83
C LEU A 38 2.46 -8.69 -10.22
N THR A 39 1.29 -8.11 -10.46
CA THR A 39 0.58 -8.23 -11.74
C THR A 39 1.43 -7.75 -12.91
N GLY A 40 1.52 -8.57 -13.96
CA GLY A 40 2.36 -8.33 -15.13
C GLY A 40 3.73 -8.98 -14.97
N TYR A 41 4.39 -8.80 -13.81
CA TYR A 41 5.62 -9.52 -13.49
C TYR A 41 5.38 -11.04 -13.35
N ASN A 42 4.24 -11.42 -12.75
CA ASN A 42 3.83 -12.82 -12.59
C ASN A 42 3.61 -13.59 -13.91
N MET A 43 3.51 -12.88 -15.05
CA MET A 43 3.38 -13.46 -16.39
C MET A 43 4.73 -13.66 -17.08
N LYS A 44 5.84 -13.14 -16.52
CA LYS A 44 7.19 -13.33 -17.08
C LYS A 44 7.62 -14.80 -16.94
N SER A 45 8.33 -15.28 -17.95
CA SER A 45 8.98 -16.60 -17.93
C SER A 45 10.04 -16.69 -16.82
N ALA A 46 10.40 -17.91 -16.39
CA ALA A 46 11.45 -18.10 -15.39
C ALA A 46 12.80 -17.50 -15.85
N GLU A 47 13.09 -17.56 -17.15
CA GLU A 47 14.30 -17.04 -17.80
C GLU A 47 14.35 -15.51 -17.76
N GLU A 48 13.23 -14.83 -17.99
CA GLU A 48 13.16 -13.37 -17.82
C GLU A 48 13.33 -12.98 -16.35
N ARG A 49 12.72 -13.74 -15.43
CA ARG A 49 12.75 -13.46 -13.99
C ARG A 49 14.16 -13.59 -13.39
N LYS A 50 15.01 -14.48 -13.91
CA LYS A 50 16.43 -14.62 -13.52
C LYS A 50 17.24 -13.31 -13.66
N LYS A 51 16.78 -12.34 -14.47
CA LYS A 51 17.43 -11.04 -14.65
C LYS A 51 17.20 -10.06 -13.49
N TYR A 52 16.30 -10.38 -12.56
CA TYR A 52 15.88 -9.48 -11.49
C TYR A 52 16.20 -10.06 -10.11
N ASP A 53 16.63 -9.20 -9.19
CA ASP A 53 16.72 -9.56 -7.77
C ASP A 53 15.35 -9.43 -7.11
N GLU A 54 14.57 -10.51 -7.14
CA GLU A 54 13.22 -10.57 -6.57
C GLU A 54 13.21 -10.27 -5.06
N LYS A 55 14.29 -10.62 -4.34
CA LYS A 55 14.39 -10.37 -2.90
C LYS A 55 14.52 -8.88 -2.62
N LYS A 56 15.39 -8.19 -3.35
CA LYS A 56 15.52 -6.72 -3.26
C LYS A 56 14.24 -6.04 -3.70
N MET A 57 13.66 -6.48 -4.81
CA MET A 57 12.40 -5.96 -5.35
C MET A 57 11.27 -6.04 -4.32
N CYS A 58 11.05 -7.20 -3.69
CA CYS A 58 10.04 -7.37 -2.65
C CYS A 58 10.31 -6.50 -1.41
N LYS A 59 11.57 -6.34 -1.01
CA LYS A 59 11.94 -5.42 0.08
C LYS A 59 11.62 -3.97 -0.26
N ASP A 60 11.93 -3.53 -1.47
CA ASP A 60 11.71 -2.15 -1.91
C ASP A 60 10.20 -1.85 -2.03
N TYR A 61 9.41 -2.76 -2.60
CA TYR A 61 7.95 -2.65 -2.63
C TYR A 61 7.36 -2.64 -1.22
N GLY A 62 7.77 -3.60 -0.38
CA GLY A 62 7.28 -3.71 0.99
C GLY A 62 7.54 -2.44 1.80
N LYS A 63 8.75 -1.87 1.73
CA LYS A 63 9.09 -0.59 2.39
C LYS A 63 8.15 0.53 1.99
N ARG A 64 7.85 0.66 0.70
CA ARG A 64 6.97 1.73 0.19
C ARG A 64 5.53 1.54 0.61
N MET A 65 5.03 0.31 0.53
CA MET A 65 3.69 -0.04 0.97
C MET A 65 3.52 0.15 2.48
N MET A 66 4.56 -0.08 3.30
CA MET A 66 4.54 0.22 4.74
C MET A 66 4.45 1.72 5.07
N LEU A 67 4.66 2.63 4.10
CA LEU A 67 4.43 4.07 4.28
C LEU A 67 2.99 4.50 3.96
N TRP A 68 2.23 3.68 3.21
CA TRP A 68 0.83 3.95 2.87
C TRP A 68 -0.15 4.04 4.05
N PRO A 69 0.10 3.49 5.25
CA PRO A 69 -0.72 3.73 6.42
C PRO A 69 -0.66 5.18 6.94
N ILE A 70 0.42 5.93 6.68
CA ILE A 70 0.66 7.25 7.27
C ILE A 70 -0.47 8.25 6.93
N PRO A 71 -0.91 8.40 5.66
CA PRO A 71 -2.04 9.26 5.31
C PRO A 71 -3.34 8.87 6.03
N PHE A 72 -3.59 7.59 6.27
CA PHE A 72 -4.80 7.12 6.94
C PHE A 72 -4.76 7.37 8.45
N PHE A 73 -3.59 7.27 9.10
CA PHE A 73 -3.44 7.70 10.49
C PHE A 73 -3.67 9.20 10.66
N ILE A 74 -3.08 10.03 9.79
CA ILE A 74 -3.30 11.49 9.80
C ILE A 74 -4.77 11.81 9.50
N GLY A 75 -5.38 11.11 8.52
CA GLY A 75 -6.79 11.24 8.20
C GLY A 75 -7.70 10.91 9.38
N ALA A 76 -7.41 9.83 10.11
CA ALA A 76 -8.17 9.46 11.30
C ALA A 76 -8.11 10.57 12.38
N VAL A 77 -6.94 11.19 12.60
CA VAL A 77 -6.78 12.33 13.53
C VAL A 77 -7.66 13.52 13.10
N ILE A 78 -7.67 13.85 11.81
CA ILE A 78 -8.50 14.93 11.26
C ILE A 78 -9.99 14.61 11.43
N ASP A 79 -10.41 13.36 11.19
CA ASP A 79 -11.81 12.94 11.27
C ASP A 79 -12.40 12.98 12.68
N PHE A 80 -11.57 12.98 13.73
CA PHE A 80 -12.04 13.26 15.10
C PHE A 80 -12.65 14.67 15.22
N ILE A 81 -12.08 15.65 14.50
CA ILE A 81 -12.48 17.05 14.53
C ILE A 81 -13.46 17.36 13.39
N PHE A 82 -13.13 16.93 12.17
CA PHE A 82 -13.89 17.18 10.95
C PHE A 82 -14.23 15.86 10.24
N PRO A 83 -15.37 15.24 10.58
CA PRO A 83 -15.76 13.95 10.00
C PRO A 83 -15.71 13.96 8.47
N ILE A 84 -15.29 12.84 7.88
CA ILE A 84 -15.18 12.57 6.44
C ILE A 84 -14.02 13.29 5.74
N LYS A 85 -13.59 14.46 6.21
CA LYS A 85 -12.55 15.24 5.51
C LYS A 85 -11.18 14.55 5.54
N GLY A 86 -10.82 13.94 6.66
CA GLY A 86 -9.55 13.27 6.86
C GLY A 86 -9.39 12.04 5.96
N ILE A 87 -10.41 11.17 5.92
CA ILE A 87 -10.40 10.00 5.02
C ILE A 87 -10.35 10.40 3.54
N LEU A 88 -11.02 11.47 3.11
CA LEU A 88 -10.93 11.97 1.73
C LEU A 88 -9.50 12.43 1.39
N ILE A 89 -8.85 13.19 2.28
CA ILE A 89 -7.45 13.63 2.12
C ILE A 89 -6.52 12.41 2.04
N ALA A 90 -6.72 11.41 2.91
CA ALA A 90 -5.92 10.19 2.93
C ALA A 90 -5.98 9.44 1.58
N TRP A 91 -7.17 9.30 1.00
CA TRP A 91 -7.35 8.67 -0.32
C TRP A 91 -6.64 9.40 -1.45
N VAL A 92 -6.67 10.73 -1.46
CA VAL A 92 -5.96 11.55 -2.47
C VAL A 92 -4.46 11.33 -2.37
N ILE A 93 -3.89 11.43 -1.16
CA ILE A 93 -2.45 11.26 -0.95
C ILE A 93 -2.02 9.83 -1.30
N TRP A 94 -2.77 8.83 -0.81
CA TRP A 94 -2.49 7.42 -1.12
C TRP A 94 -2.52 7.14 -2.62
N SER A 95 -3.52 7.66 -3.35
CA SER A 95 -3.62 7.48 -4.80
C SER A 95 -2.40 8.05 -5.53
N GLY A 96 -1.90 9.21 -5.10
CA GLY A 96 -0.65 9.77 -5.61
C GLY A 96 0.55 8.85 -5.35
N MET A 97 0.71 8.33 -4.13
CA MET A 97 1.76 7.37 -3.80
C MET A 97 1.65 6.07 -4.61
N PHE A 98 0.43 5.59 -4.84
CA PHE A 98 0.15 4.40 -5.62
C PHE A 98 0.53 4.59 -7.09
N ILE A 99 0.15 5.71 -7.70
CA ILE A 99 0.54 6.05 -9.07
C ILE A 99 2.05 6.17 -9.21
N LEU A 100 2.74 6.81 -8.26
CA LEU A 100 4.21 6.88 -8.25
C LEU A 100 4.83 5.49 -8.19
N LEU A 101 4.28 4.59 -7.36
CA LEU A 101 4.73 3.19 -7.31
C LEU A 101 4.57 2.50 -8.66
N LEU A 102 3.44 2.69 -9.35
CA LEU A 102 3.18 2.10 -10.66
C LEU A 102 4.11 2.63 -11.75
N ILE A 103 4.38 3.94 -11.77
CA ILE A 103 5.33 4.56 -12.71
C ILE A 103 6.72 3.97 -12.51
N GLU A 104 7.17 3.86 -11.27
CA GLU A 104 8.49 3.29 -10.99
C GLU A 104 8.56 1.79 -11.23
N ARG A 105 7.46 1.05 -11.00
CA ARG A 105 7.34 -0.36 -11.38
C ARG A 105 7.55 -0.52 -12.88
N HIS A 106 6.84 0.29 -13.68
CA HIS A 106 6.94 0.26 -15.14
C HIS A 106 8.36 0.53 -15.64
N LYS A 107 9.11 1.41 -14.95
CA LYS A 107 10.53 1.68 -15.28
C LYS A 107 11.48 0.54 -14.87
N ARG A 108 11.19 -0.20 -13.80
CA ARG A 108 12.06 -1.24 -13.24
C ARG A 108 11.85 -2.63 -13.85
N GLU A 109 10.61 -2.96 -14.21
CA GLU A 109 10.22 -4.33 -14.60
C GLU A 109 10.07 -4.51 -16.11
N ARG A 110 10.14 -3.44 -16.89
CA ARG A 110 10.11 -3.50 -18.35
C ARG A 110 11.49 -3.81 -18.94
#